data_AF-A0A6G7PU98-F1
#
_entry.id   AF-A0A6G7PU98-F1
#
_cell.length_a   1.000
_cell.length_b   1.000
_cell.length_c   1.000
_cell.angle_alpha   90.00
_cell.angle_beta   90.00
_cell.angle_gamma   90.00
#
_symmetry.space_group_name_H-M   'P 1'
#
loop_
_entity.id
_entity.type
_entity.pdbx_description
1 polymer ?
#
loop_
_entity_poly.entity_id
_entity_poly.type
_entity_poly.pdbx_seq_one_letter_code
_entity_poly.pdbx_strand_id
1 'polypeptide(L)'
;MRWEPEAETLIKRVPFFVRGRVRKQVEEFVRAKGKSTISEADVLEAKRVLRDKAAQVREGFAVEACFGASGCPNAVTNSGELIKKMESLLKEADLTSFLQEKVGGPLKHHHQFRVGISECPNACSQVHIRDFALIGQANVGVTTEPCLACGECLKVCEEEAIKLADGPIIDSERCLACGACSRVCPSGTLEVVSTGYRILLGGKLGRHPRLATEYLPLADEKRALEVLEATVSLYKKLNQRGERLGTIIQKIGWERFKRLLATELKD
;
A
#
# COMPACT_ATOMS: atom_id res chain seq x y z
N MET A 1 24.44 -32.75 -11.81
CA MET A 1 25.40 -32.06 -10.92
C MET A 1 25.86 -33.08 -9.90
N ARG A 2 27.17 -33.20 -9.66
CA ARG A 2 27.70 -34.10 -8.64
C ARG A 2 27.82 -33.33 -7.32
N TRP A 3 27.25 -33.87 -6.24
CA TRP A 3 27.36 -33.28 -4.91
C TRP A 3 28.46 -33.98 -4.12
N GLU A 4 29.33 -33.22 -3.47
CA GLU A 4 30.32 -33.76 -2.54
C GLU A 4 29.64 -34.21 -1.22
N PRO A 5 30.18 -35.22 -0.51
CA PRO A 5 29.59 -35.73 0.74
C PRO A 5 29.34 -34.64 1.80
N GLU A 6 30.23 -33.67 1.89
CA GLU A 6 30.16 -32.54 2.81
C GLU A 6 29.01 -31.59 2.41
N ALA A 7 28.86 -31.33 1.11
CA ALA A 7 27.75 -30.55 0.56
C ALA A 7 26.38 -31.23 0.76
N GLU A 8 26.31 -32.55 0.59
CA GLU A 8 25.11 -33.35 0.89
C GLU A 8 24.72 -33.26 2.37
N THR A 9 25.71 -33.26 3.26
CA THR A 9 25.49 -33.15 4.70
C THR A 9 24.86 -31.80 5.07
N LEU A 10 25.28 -30.71 4.42
CA LEU A 10 24.67 -29.40 4.61
C LEU A 10 23.22 -29.34 4.13
N ILE A 11 22.92 -29.93 2.96
CA ILE A 11 21.55 -29.96 2.44
C ILE A 11 20.60 -30.81 3.29
N LYS A 12 21.09 -31.87 3.93
CA LYS A 12 20.27 -32.67 4.85
C LYS A 12 19.76 -31.87 6.06
N ARG A 13 20.48 -30.83 6.49
CA ARG A 13 20.05 -29.90 7.55
C ARG A 13 18.87 -29.01 7.14
N VAL A 14 18.60 -28.88 5.84
CA VAL A 14 17.44 -28.14 5.32
C VAL A 14 16.17 -28.97 5.53
N PRO A 15 15.06 -28.38 6.03
CA PRO A 15 13.80 -29.09 6.22
C PRO A 15 13.32 -29.76 4.93
N PHE A 16 12.84 -31.01 5.04
CA PHE A 16 12.58 -31.86 3.89
C PHE A 16 11.61 -31.22 2.87
N PHE A 17 10.61 -30.47 3.34
CA PHE A 17 9.56 -29.85 2.51
C PHE A 17 10.06 -28.67 1.65
N VAL A 18 11.22 -28.07 1.96
CA VAL A 18 11.87 -27.05 1.10
C VAL A 18 13.19 -27.55 0.49
N ARG A 19 13.70 -28.70 0.93
CA ARG A 19 15.00 -29.24 0.52
C ARG A 19 15.13 -29.39 -1.01
N GLY A 20 14.09 -29.89 -1.68
CA GLY A 20 14.09 -30.02 -3.14
C GLY A 20 14.26 -28.67 -3.86
N ARG A 21 13.56 -27.63 -3.38
CA ARG A 21 13.68 -26.27 -3.91
C ARG A 21 15.09 -25.69 -3.68
N VAL A 22 15.61 -25.82 -2.45
CA VAL A 22 16.96 -25.33 -2.12
C VAL A 22 18.03 -26.04 -2.95
N ARG A 23 17.92 -27.36 -3.11
CA ARG A 23 18.84 -28.15 -3.94
C ARG A 23 18.87 -27.63 -5.38
N LYS A 24 17.70 -27.41 -5.98
CA LYS A 24 17.58 -26.86 -7.34
C LYS A 24 18.24 -25.49 -7.45
N GLN A 25 18.02 -24.59 -6.47
CA GLN A 25 18.62 -23.25 -6.48
C GLN A 25 20.16 -23.28 -6.37
N VAL A 26 20.72 -24.17 -5.54
CA VAL A 26 22.18 -24.34 -5.44
C VAL A 26 22.74 -24.92 -6.74
N GLU A 27 22.09 -25.92 -7.32
CA GLU A 27 22.50 -26.50 -8.61
C GLU A 27 22.50 -25.47 -9.73
N GLU A 28 21.47 -24.63 -9.83
CA GLU A 28 21.39 -23.52 -10.79
C GLU A 28 22.51 -22.49 -10.57
N PHE A 29 22.77 -22.12 -9.31
CA PHE A 29 23.85 -21.19 -8.95
C PHE A 29 25.23 -21.70 -9.34
N VAL A 30 25.53 -22.97 -9.05
CA VAL A 30 26.84 -23.57 -9.37
C VAL A 30 26.98 -23.82 -10.87
N ARG A 31 25.90 -24.23 -11.54
CA ARG A 31 25.88 -24.39 -13.00
C ARG A 31 26.14 -23.06 -13.72
N ALA A 32 25.59 -21.95 -13.22
CA ALA A 32 25.84 -20.62 -13.78
C ALA A 32 27.33 -20.19 -13.70
N LYS A 33 28.12 -20.83 -12.82
CA LYS A 33 29.57 -20.65 -12.73
C LYS A 33 30.37 -21.63 -13.60
N GLY A 34 29.70 -22.42 -14.45
CA GLY A 34 30.33 -23.41 -15.32
C GLY A 34 30.85 -24.66 -14.59
N LYS A 35 30.52 -24.84 -13.31
CA LYS A 35 30.93 -26.02 -12.53
C LYS A 35 29.92 -27.14 -12.69
N SER A 36 30.40 -28.39 -12.66
CA SER A 36 29.58 -29.62 -12.70
C SER A 36 29.51 -30.35 -11.36
N THR A 37 30.38 -29.98 -10.41
CA THR A 37 30.48 -30.50 -9.04
C THR A 37 30.16 -29.39 -8.03
N ILE A 38 29.49 -29.75 -6.93
CA ILE A 38 29.04 -28.85 -5.86
C ILE A 38 29.79 -29.20 -4.59
N SER A 39 30.64 -28.29 -4.14
CA SER A 39 31.38 -28.39 -2.87
C SER A 39 30.62 -27.77 -1.70
N GLU A 40 31.07 -28.04 -0.47
CA GLU A 40 30.56 -27.37 0.73
C GLU A 40 30.65 -25.84 0.60
N ALA A 41 31.77 -25.33 0.09
CA ALA A 41 31.98 -23.90 -0.12
C ALA A 41 30.95 -23.31 -1.10
N ASP A 42 30.62 -24.03 -2.17
CA ASP A 42 29.60 -23.61 -3.14
C ASP A 42 28.20 -23.54 -2.50
N VAL A 43 27.84 -24.47 -1.61
CA VAL A 43 26.56 -24.45 -0.88
C VAL A 43 26.47 -23.24 0.05
N LEU A 44 27.54 -22.95 0.80
CA LEU A 44 27.59 -21.81 1.71
C LEU A 44 27.58 -20.48 0.95
N GLU A 45 28.25 -20.41 -0.19
CA GLU A 45 28.22 -19.25 -1.06
C GLU A 45 26.83 -19.05 -1.68
N ALA A 46 26.24 -20.09 -2.26
CA ALA A 46 24.89 -20.05 -2.80
C ALA A 46 23.90 -19.60 -1.73
N LYS A 47 23.98 -20.14 -0.51
CA LYS A 47 23.13 -19.73 0.63
C LYS A 47 23.24 -18.23 0.90
N ARG A 48 24.45 -17.68 0.92
CA ARG A 48 24.69 -16.24 1.14
C ARG A 48 24.13 -15.40 -0.01
N VAL A 49 24.50 -15.71 -1.26
CA VAL A 49 24.08 -14.94 -2.44
C VAL A 49 22.57 -15.00 -2.65
N LEU A 50 21.96 -16.16 -2.53
CA LEU A 50 20.51 -16.33 -2.71
C LEU A 50 19.72 -15.60 -1.61
N ARG A 51 20.20 -15.64 -0.36
CA ARG A 51 19.60 -14.87 0.74
C ARG A 51 19.70 -13.37 0.46
N ASP A 52 20.87 -12.89 0.05
CA ASP A 52 21.08 -11.48 -0.22
C ASP A 52 20.22 -11.03 -1.41
N LYS A 53 20.11 -11.84 -2.47
CA LYS A 53 19.21 -11.60 -3.62
C LYS A 53 17.73 -11.62 -3.22
N ALA A 54 17.32 -12.48 -2.30
CA ALA A 54 15.94 -12.53 -1.81
C ALA A 54 15.58 -11.32 -0.93
N ALA A 55 16.56 -10.70 -0.28
CA ALA A 55 16.35 -9.46 0.48
C ALA A 55 16.32 -8.20 -0.41
N GLN A 56 16.77 -8.33 -1.66
CA GLN A 56 16.82 -7.25 -2.63
C GLN A 56 15.54 -7.12 -3.43
N VAL A 57 15.21 -5.88 -3.80
CA VAL A 57 14.09 -5.56 -4.67
C VAL A 57 14.60 -4.93 -5.94
N ARG A 58 13.89 -5.18 -7.05
CA ARG A 58 14.24 -4.61 -8.36
C ARG A 58 13.80 -3.15 -8.47
N GLU A 59 12.56 -2.89 -8.07
CA GLU A 59 11.94 -1.56 -8.15
C GLU A 59 12.10 -0.78 -6.85
N GLY A 60 12.31 0.53 -6.97
CA GLY A 60 12.31 1.48 -5.85
C GLY A 60 10.92 1.81 -5.32
N PHE A 61 9.87 1.30 -5.93
CA PHE A 61 8.51 1.47 -5.46
C PHE A 61 7.70 0.19 -5.57
N ALA A 62 6.53 0.18 -4.93
CA ALA A 62 5.52 -0.86 -5.08
C ALA A 62 4.12 -0.25 -4.95
N VAL A 63 3.22 -0.61 -5.84
CA VAL A 63 1.80 -0.25 -5.80
C VAL A 63 1.00 -1.51 -5.50
N GLU A 64 0.25 -1.51 -4.41
CA GLU A 64 -0.51 -2.68 -3.96
C GLU A 64 -1.98 -2.31 -3.74
N ALA A 65 -2.89 -3.05 -4.35
CA ALA A 65 -4.32 -2.86 -4.20
C ALA A 65 -4.98 -4.07 -3.52
N CYS A 66 -6.16 -3.86 -2.92
CA CYS A 66 -7.00 -4.95 -2.44
C CYS A 66 -7.70 -5.69 -3.60
N PHE A 67 -8.37 -6.81 -3.32
CA PHE A 67 -9.14 -7.55 -4.32
C PHE A 67 -10.45 -6.86 -4.76
N GLY A 68 -10.67 -5.60 -4.37
CA GLY A 68 -11.93 -4.87 -4.57
C GLY A 68 -12.41 -4.86 -6.02
N ALA A 69 -11.53 -4.48 -6.94
CA ALA A 69 -11.79 -4.47 -8.39
C ALA A 69 -12.12 -5.86 -8.98
N SER A 70 -11.86 -6.95 -8.23
CA SER A 70 -12.17 -8.33 -8.60
C SER A 70 -13.51 -8.83 -8.06
N GLY A 71 -14.36 -7.95 -7.52
CA GLY A 71 -15.74 -8.27 -7.11
C GLY A 71 -15.98 -8.35 -5.60
N CYS A 72 -15.26 -7.58 -4.79
CA CYS A 72 -15.56 -7.51 -3.36
C CYS A 72 -16.92 -6.83 -3.12
N PRO A 73 -17.83 -7.39 -2.29
CA PRO A 73 -19.13 -6.78 -2.02
C PRO A 73 -19.06 -5.46 -1.23
N ASN A 74 -17.92 -5.19 -0.59
CA ASN A 74 -17.69 -3.96 0.17
C ASN A 74 -17.02 -2.86 -0.64
N ALA A 75 -16.55 -3.14 -1.86
CA ALA A 75 -15.91 -2.13 -2.70
C ALA A 75 -16.91 -1.02 -3.05
N VAL A 76 -16.49 0.23 -2.85
CA VAL A 76 -17.27 1.42 -3.19
C VAL A 76 -16.64 2.25 -4.31
N THR A 77 -15.39 1.96 -4.65
CA THR A 77 -14.65 2.52 -5.80
C THR A 77 -14.09 1.41 -6.68
N ASN A 78 -13.58 1.78 -7.86
CA ASN A 78 -12.84 0.87 -8.74
C ASN A 78 -11.62 1.59 -9.31
N SER A 79 -10.45 1.26 -8.78
CA SER A 79 -9.20 1.97 -9.07
C SER A 79 -8.37 1.31 -10.17
N GLY A 80 -8.92 0.40 -10.98
CA GLY A 80 -8.14 -0.41 -11.93
C GLY A 80 -7.27 0.40 -12.90
N GLU A 81 -7.83 1.46 -13.50
CA GLU A 81 -7.07 2.38 -14.38
C GLU A 81 -6.20 3.36 -13.58
N LEU A 82 -6.67 3.80 -12.40
CA LEU A 82 -5.90 4.68 -11.51
C LEU A 82 -4.58 4.03 -11.08
N ILE A 83 -4.59 2.74 -10.74
CA ILE A 83 -3.39 1.98 -10.35
C ILE A 83 -2.34 2.02 -11.47
N LYS A 84 -2.76 1.79 -12.73
CA LYS A 84 -1.85 1.83 -13.88
C LYS A 84 -1.24 3.23 -14.07
N LYS A 85 -2.05 4.28 -13.91
CA LYS A 85 -1.58 5.68 -13.97
C LYS A 85 -0.57 5.98 -12.87
N MET A 86 -0.83 5.55 -11.63
CA MET A 86 0.10 5.70 -10.51
C MET A 86 1.42 4.98 -10.75
N GLU A 87 1.38 3.75 -11.27
CA GLU A 87 2.60 3.03 -11.64
C GLU A 87 3.40 3.76 -12.74
N SER A 88 2.73 4.29 -13.76
CA SER A 88 3.38 5.07 -14.82
C SER A 88 4.07 6.31 -14.24
N LEU A 89 3.35 7.08 -13.42
CA LEU A 89 3.86 8.27 -12.75
C LEU A 89 5.12 7.96 -11.92
N LEU A 90 5.10 6.88 -11.13
CA LEU A 90 6.26 6.50 -10.30
C LEU A 90 7.47 6.04 -11.14
N LYS A 91 7.24 5.42 -12.30
CA LYS A 91 8.28 5.06 -13.26
C LYS A 91 8.87 6.30 -13.93
N GLU A 92 8.02 7.21 -14.40
CA GLU A 92 8.41 8.47 -15.04
C GLU A 92 9.16 9.39 -14.06
N ALA A 93 8.82 9.34 -12.78
CA ALA A 93 9.55 10.04 -11.72
C ALA A 93 10.93 9.43 -11.41
N ASP A 94 11.30 8.32 -12.06
CA ASP A 94 12.58 7.60 -11.92
C ASP A 94 12.96 7.31 -10.45
N LEU A 95 11.98 6.86 -9.66
CA LEU A 95 12.18 6.59 -8.23
C LEU A 95 13.18 5.46 -7.97
N THR A 96 13.27 4.48 -8.87
CA THR A 96 14.19 3.35 -8.73
C THR A 96 15.64 3.81 -8.76
N SER A 97 16.04 4.57 -9.79
CA SER A 97 17.41 5.09 -9.91
C SER A 97 17.73 6.09 -8.79
N PHE A 98 16.78 6.97 -8.49
CA PHE A 98 16.90 7.93 -7.39
C PHE A 98 17.22 7.24 -6.06
N LEU A 99 16.48 6.19 -5.69
CA LEU A 99 16.72 5.49 -4.41
C LEU A 99 18.02 4.68 -4.42
N GLN A 100 18.40 4.11 -5.56
CA GLN A 100 19.69 3.40 -5.68
C GLN A 100 20.86 4.35 -5.41
N GLU A 101 20.81 5.56 -5.97
CA GLU A 101 21.80 6.61 -5.72
C GLU A 101 21.83 7.01 -4.24
N LYS A 102 20.67 7.30 -3.64
CA LYS A 102 20.58 7.72 -2.23
C LYS A 102 21.02 6.67 -1.22
N VAL A 103 20.77 5.39 -1.52
CA VAL A 103 21.16 4.26 -0.64
C VAL A 103 22.61 3.86 -0.86
N GLY A 104 23.18 4.10 -2.05
CA GLY A 104 24.55 3.73 -2.40
C GLY A 104 24.75 2.21 -2.53
N GLY A 105 23.71 1.48 -2.94
CA GLY A 105 23.74 0.02 -3.02
C GLY A 105 22.42 -0.61 -3.48
N PRO A 106 22.34 -1.95 -3.46
CA PRO A 106 21.14 -2.64 -3.92
C PRO A 106 19.94 -2.34 -3.01
N LEU A 107 18.79 -2.09 -3.63
CA LEU A 107 17.58 -1.77 -2.91
C LEU A 107 17.06 -2.97 -2.14
N LYS A 108 16.45 -2.71 -0.99
CA LYS A 108 15.79 -3.68 -0.12
C LYS A 108 14.36 -3.23 0.13
N HIS A 109 13.51 -4.13 0.63
CA HIS A 109 12.09 -3.83 0.88
C HIS A 109 11.81 -2.59 1.74
N HIS A 110 12.70 -2.25 2.67
CA HIS A 110 12.54 -1.09 3.55
C HIS A 110 12.97 0.23 2.91
N HIS A 111 13.58 0.20 1.72
CA HIS A 111 13.89 1.40 0.93
C HIS A 111 12.74 1.80 -0.01
N GLN A 112 11.87 0.86 -0.38
CA GLN A 112 10.84 1.11 -1.39
C GLN A 112 9.82 2.17 -0.95
N PHE A 113 9.48 3.08 -1.86
CA PHE A 113 8.31 3.94 -1.75
C PHE A 113 7.05 3.10 -2.00
N ARG A 114 6.14 3.02 -1.03
CA ARG A 114 4.98 2.12 -1.09
C ARG A 114 3.70 2.90 -1.24
N VAL A 115 2.93 2.54 -2.27
CA VAL A 115 1.58 3.03 -2.52
C VAL A 115 0.58 1.92 -2.21
N GLY A 116 -0.47 2.22 -1.46
CA GLY A 116 -1.56 1.28 -1.16
C GLY A 116 -2.93 1.81 -1.56
N ILE A 117 -3.76 0.97 -2.16
CA ILE A 117 -5.12 1.33 -2.56
C ILE A 117 -6.11 0.32 -1.96
N SER A 118 -7.11 0.80 -1.23
CA SER A 118 -8.25 0.00 -0.78
C SER A 118 -9.51 0.60 -1.35
N GLU A 119 -10.38 -0.23 -1.94
CA GLU A 119 -11.62 0.25 -2.58
C GLU A 119 -12.74 0.57 -1.58
N CYS A 120 -12.46 0.45 -0.27
CA CYS A 120 -13.40 0.75 0.80
C CYS A 120 -12.67 0.98 2.14
N PRO A 121 -13.38 1.47 3.17
CA PRO A 121 -12.84 1.75 4.49
C PRO A 121 -12.24 0.55 5.25
N ASN A 122 -12.56 -0.69 4.87
CA ASN A 122 -11.97 -1.90 5.47
C ASN A 122 -10.45 -2.01 5.24
N ALA A 123 -9.89 -1.23 4.31
CA ALA A 123 -8.45 -0.98 4.25
C ALA A 123 -7.56 -2.23 4.05
N CYS A 124 -8.05 -3.28 3.38
CA CYS A 124 -7.42 -4.61 3.30
C CYS A 124 -5.98 -4.63 2.74
N SER A 125 -5.57 -3.64 1.95
CA SER A 125 -4.22 -3.51 1.37
C SER A 125 -3.19 -2.88 2.32
N GLN A 126 -3.51 -2.78 3.62
CA GLN A 126 -2.63 -2.22 4.65
C GLN A 126 -2.27 -0.75 4.36
N VAL A 127 -3.23 0.02 3.84
CA VAL A 127 -3.10 1.44 3.45
C VAL A 127 -2.49 2.33 4.56
N HIS A 128 -2.84 2.07 5.82
CA HIS A 128 -2.37 2.86 6.97
C HIS A 128 -0.85 2.81 7.21
N ILE A 129 -0.12 1.89 6.57
CA ILE A 129 1.34 1.73 6.75
C ILE A 129 2.12 1.96 5.44
N ARG A 130 1.52 2.67 4.47
CA ARG A 130 2.11 3.01 3.17
C ARG A 130 2.55 4.46 3.12
N ASP A 131 3.55 4.76 2.30
CA ASP A 131 4.03 6.15 2.13
C ASP A 131 2.93 7.01 1.51
N PHE A 132 2.19 6.46 0.55
CA PHE A 132 1.00 7.08 -0.01
C PHE A 132 -0.13 6.05 -0.01
N ALA A 133 -1.33 6.44 0.37
CA ALA A 133 -2.45 5.52 0.38
C ALA A 133 -3.77 6.16 0.01
N LEU A 134 -4.62 5.39 -0.64
CA LEU A 134 -6.00 5.73 -0.97
C LEU A 134 -6.95 4.77 -0.28
N ILE A 135 -8.02 5.32 0.30
CA ILE A 135 -9.16 4.58 0.83
C ILE A 135 -10.41 5.06 0.08
N GLY A 136 -11.04 4.17 -0.68
CA GLY A 136 -12.29 4.43 -1.36
C GLY A 136 -13.41 4.75 -0.37
N GLN A 137 -14.20 5.76 -0.71
CA GLN A 137 -15.32 6.25 0.08
C GLN A 137 -16.56 6.43 -0.78
N ALA A 138 -17.71 6.18 -0.17
CA ALA A 138 -19.03 6.55 -0.65
C ALA A 138 -19.69 7.41 0.43
N ASN A 139 -19.66 8.73 0.23
CA ASN A 139 -20.29 9.68 1.14
C ASN A 139 -21.79 9.59 0.94
N VAL A 140 -22.50 9.31 2.03
CA VAL A 140 -23.95 9.20 2.05
C VAL A 140 -24.54 10.50 2.58
N GLY A 141 -25.61 10.96 1.92
CA GLY A 141 -26.39 12.12 2.30
C GLY A 141 -27.85 11.77 2.45
N VAL A 142 -28.60 12.72 3.02
CA VAL A 142 -30.05 12.60 3.21
C VAL A 142 -30.74 13.34 2.07
N THR A 143 -31.60 12.63 1.32
CA THR A 143 -32.37 13.19 0.21
C THR A 143 -33.67 13.82 0.71
N THR A 144 -34.52 14.29 -0.21
CA THR A 144 -35.87 14.76 0.09
C THR A 144 -36.90 13.63 0.24
N GLU A 145 -36.51 12.37 -0.03
CA GLU A 145 -37.44 11.24 0.06
C GLU A 145 -37.79 10.90 1.50
N PRO A 146 -39.08 10.70 1.82
CA PRO A 146 -39.53 10.51 3.20
C PRO A 146 -38.97 9.24 3.82
N CYS A 147 -38.46 9.35 5.04
CA CYS A 147 -37.97 8.19 5.79
C CYS A 147 -39.13 7.30 6.25
N LEU A 148 -39.02 6.00 6.03
CA LEU A 148 -39.99 5.01 6.51
C LEU A 148 -39.77 4.57 7.97
N ALA A 149 -38.74 5.10 8.64
CA ALA A 149 -38.34 4.71 10.00
C ALA A 149 -38.14 3.18 10.19
N CYS A 150 -37.75 2.45 9.13
CA CYS A 150 -37.62 0.98 9.17
C CYS A 150 -36.43 0.46 9.99
N GLY A 151 -35.41 1.30 10.24
CA GLY A 151 -34.25 0.95 11.06
C GLY A 151 -33.16 0.11 10.38
N GLU A 152 -33.28 -0.24 9.09
CA GLU A 152 -32.25 -1.05 8.39
C GLU A 152 -30.88 -0.37 8.34
N CYS A 153 -30.85 0.96 8.17
CA CYS A 153 -29.61 1.73 8.19
C CYS A 153 -28.90 1.69 9.56
N LEU A 154 -29.65 1.58 10.66
CA LEU A 154 -29.09 1.44 12.00
C LEU A 154 -28.43 0.07 12.16
N LYS A 155 -29.08 -1.00 11.67
CA LYS A 155 -28.60 -2.39 11.79
C LYS A 155 -27.31 -2.62 11.01
N VAL A 156 -27.18 -2.01 9.83
CA VAL A 156 -26.01 -2.24 8.95
C VAL A 156 -24.81 -1.34 9.30
N CYS A 157 -25.01 -0.30 10.11
CA CYS A 157 -23.94 0.64 10.45
C CYS A 157 -23.09 0.11 11.61
N GLU A 158 -21.98 -0.56 11.30
CA GLU A 158 -21.02 -1.07 12.31
C GLU A 158 -20.43 0.04 13.20
N GLU A 159 -20.39 1.26 12.68
CA GLU A 159 -19.87 2.43 13.39
C GLU A 159 -20.92 3.10 14.27
N GLU A 160 -22.18 2.63 14.26
CA GLU A 160 -23.35 3.25 14.88
C GLU A 160 -23.44 4.77 14.63
N ALA A 161 -23.06 5.19 13.43
CA ALA A 161 -23.01 6.58 13.01
C ALA A 161 -24.39 7.15 12.63
N ILE A 162 -25.48 6.38 12.75
CA ILE A 162 -26.81 6.80 12.33
C ILE A 162 -27.75 6.82 13.53
N LYS A 163 -28.55 7.89 13.65
CA LYS A 163 -29.67 7.99 14.58
C LYS A 163 -30.96 8.27 13.79
N LEU A 164 -32.09 7.80 14.29
CA LEU A 164 -33.41 8.12 13.74
C LEU A 164 -34.13 9.12 14.67
N ALA A 165 -34.57 10.23 14.09
CA ALA A 165 -35.52 11.17 14.67
C ALA A 165 -36.65 11.39 13.65
N ASP A 166 -36.82 12.60 13.10
CA ASP A 166 -37.71 12.90 11.96
C ASP A 166 -37.12 12.47 10.60
N GLY A 167 -36.22 11.49 10.62
CA GLY A 167 -35.35 11.08 9.52
C GLY A 167 -33.98 10.60 10.03
N PRO A 168 -33.13 10.07 9.14
CA PRO A 168 -31.79 9.64 9.52
C PRO A 168 -30.86 10.85 9.72
N ILE A 169 -30.15 10.88 10.83
CA ILE A 169 -29.07 11.83 11.12
C ILE A 169 -27.76 11.05 11.13
N ILE A 170 -26.81 11.46 10.28
CA ILE A 170 -25.49 10.84 10.16
C ILE A 170 -24.48 11.64 11.01
N ASP A 171 -23.85 10.97 11.96
CA ASP A 171 -22.70 11.47 12.71
C ASP A 171 -21.45 11.36 11.82
N SER A 172 -20.96 12.51 11.36
CA SER A 172 -19.80 12.57 10.46
C SER A 172 -18.47 12.21 11.14
N GLU A 173 -18.38 12.25 12.47
CA GLU A 173 -17.15 11.88 13.19
C GLU A 173 -17.02 10.36 13.32
N ARG A 174 -18.15 9.65 13.37
CA ARG A 174 -18.19 8.17 13.41
C ARG A 174 -18.26 7.55 12.02
N CYS A 175 -18.89 8.23 11.06
CA CYS A 175 -19.10 7.68 9.73
C CYS A 175 -17.79 7.47 8.97
N LEU A 176 -17.52 6.21 8.56
CA LEU A 176 -16.38 5.88 7.70
C LEU A 176 -16.64 6.04 6.20
N ALA A 177 -17.84 6.49 5.80
CA ALA A 177 -18.26 6.61 4.40
C ALA A 177 -18.18 5.29 3.61
N CYS A 178 -18.68 4.19 4.18
CA CYS A 178 -18.69 2.86 3.54
C CYS A 178 -19.90 2.60 2.62
N GLY A 179 -20.88 3.51 2.62
CA GLY A 179 -22.09 3.41 1.81
C GLY A 179 -23.04 2.25 2.15
N ALA A 180 -22.83 1.53 3.27
CA ALA A 180 -23.65 0.37 3.61
C ALA A 180 -25.12 0.75 3.87
N CYS A 181 -25.35 1.87 4.55
CA CYS A 181 -26.68 2.35 4.89
C CYS A 181 -27.52 2.75 3.67
N SER A 182 -26.92 3.32 2.62
CA SER A 182 -27.65 3.68 1.39
C SER A 182 -28.09 2.44 0.61
N ARG A 183 -27.26 1.37 0.59
CA ARG A 183 -27.59 0.11 -0.09
C ARG A 183 -28.82 -0.60 0.48
N VAL A 184 -29.14 -0.36 1.75
CA VAL A 184 -30.27 -0.99 2.44
C VAL A 184 -31.46 -0.04 2.66
N CYS A 185 -31.40 1.21 2.19
CA CYS A 185 -32.47 2.18 2.39
C CYS A 185 -33.57 1.99 1.34
N PRO A 186 -34.75 1.42 1.70
CA PRO A 186 -35.78 1.11 0.71
C PRO A 186 -36.50 2.35 0.16
N SER A 187 -36.46 3.47 0.89
CA SER A 187 -37.11 4.72 0.50
C SER A 187 -36.22 5.65 -0.33
N GLY A 188 -34.92 5.36 -0.47
CA GLY A 188 -33.98 6.31 -1.08
C GLY A 188 -33.73 7.56 -0.24
N THR A 189 -34.12 7.57 1.06
CA THR A 189 -33.82 8.69 1.96
C THR A 189 -32.31 8.84 2.19
N LEU A 190 -31.56 7.74 2.15
CA LEU A 190 -30.10 7.73 2.24
C LEU A 190 -29.50 7.32 0.89
N GLU A 191 -28.78 8.23 0.24
CA GLU A 191 -28.14 7.98 -1.06
C GLU A 191 -26.67 8.38 -1.05
N VAL A 192 -25.89 7.75 -1.92
CA VAL A 192 -24.49 8.14 -2.15
C VAL A 192 -24.46 9.44 -2.93
N VAL A 193 -23.99 10.51 -2.30
CA VAL A 193 -23.88 11.85 -2.91
C VAL A 193 -22.58 12.02 -3.68
N SER A 194 -21.51 11.40 -3.21
CA SER A 194 -20.22 11.41 -3.89
C SER A 194 -19.40 10.16 -3.58
N THR A 195 -18.56 9.79 -4.53
CA THR A 195 -17.53 8.77 -4.35
C THR A 195 -16.16 9.38 -4.59
N GLY A 196 -15.14 8.80 -3.99
CA GLY A 196 -13.77 9.26 -4.14
C GLY A 196 -12.84 8.58 -3.16
N TYR A 197 -11.71 9.22 -2.90
CA TYR A 197 -10.64 8.65 -2.10
C TYR A 197 -10.24 9.57 -0.95
N ARG A 198 -10.18 9.01 0.25
CA ARG A 198 -9.42 9.58 1.35
C ARG A 198 -7.94 9.32 1.12
N ILE A 199 -7.12 10.36 1.22
CA ILE A 199 -5.67 10.29 0.98
C ILE A 199 -4.91 10.27 2.30
N LEU A 200 -4.06 9.26 2.49
CA LEU A 200 -3.19 9.12 3.66
C LEU A 200 -1.71 9.17 3.25
N LEU A 201 -0.86 9.81 4.07
CA LEU A 201 0.57 9.98 3.79
C LEU A 201 1.50 9.56 4.94
N GLY A 202 2.62 8.95 4.58
CA GLY A 202 3.78 8.72 5.44
C GLY A 202 3.70 7.51 6.38
N GLY A 203 2.84 6.54 6.12
CA GLY A 203 2.83 5.29 6.86
C GLY A 203 4.08 4.46 6.58
N LYS A 204 4.59 3.75 7.59
CA LYS A 204 5.66 2.76 7.42
C LYS A 204 5.70 1.75 8.55
N LEU A 205 6.14 0.55 8.21
CA LEU A 205 6.65 -0.43 9.17
C LEU A 205 8.19 -0.35 9.27
N GLY A 206 8.76 -1.23 10.08
CA GLY A 206 10.20 -1.33 10.33
C GLY A 206 10.54 -0.97 11.77
N ARG A 207 11.82 -0.62 12.01
CA ARG A 207 12.34 -0.36 13.37
C ARG A 207 11.59 0.75 14.12
N HIS A 208 11.01 1.71 13.39
CA HIS A 208 10.21 2.78 13.95
C HIS A 208 8.88 2.84 13.19
N PRO A 209 7.86 2.07 13.57
CA PRO A 209 6.59 2.08 12.86
C PRO A 209 5.88 3.44 13.00
N ARG A 210 5.08 3.78 11.99
CA ARG A 210 4.25 4.99 11.96
C ARG A 210 3.00 4.72 11.12
N LEU A 211 1.83 5.11 11.62
CA LEU A 211 0.62 5.15 10.82
C LEU A 211 0.62 6.39 9.92
N ALA A 212 0.09 6.23 8.71
CA ALA A 212 -0.12 7.31 7.77
C ALA A 212 -1.09 8.34 8.37
N THR A 213 -0.91 9.61 8.00
CA THR A 213 -1.77 10.71 8.44
C THR A 213 -2.65 11.13 7.30
N GLU A 214 -3.91 11.45 7.60
CA GLU A 214 -4.83 11.98 6.60
C GLU A 214 -4.35 13.32 6.06
N TYR A 215 -4.29 13.42 4.73
CA TYR A 215 -3.99 14.64 4.01
C TYR A 215 -5.26 15.31 3.47
N LEU A 216 -6.10 14.54 2.79
CA LEU A 216 -7.40 14.98 2.26
C LEU A 216 -8.49 13.95 2.60
N PRO A 217 -9.65 14.40 3.11
CA PRO A 217 -10.75 13.50 3.45
C PRO A 217 -11.41 12.92 2.20
N LEU A 218 -11.49 13.68 1.10
CA LEU A 218 -12.07 13.25 -0.17
C LEU A 218 -11.36 13.89 -1.36
N ALA A 219 -11.01 13.07 -2.34
CA ALA A 219 -10.41 13.47 -3.60
C ALA A 219 -10.93 12.59 -4.74
N ASP A 220 -11.09 13.16 -5.94
CA ASP A 220 -11.31 12.38 -7.15
C ASP A 220 -9.99 11.74 -7.65
N GLU A 221 -10.06 10.95 -8.72
CA GLU A 221 -8.87 10.29 -9.30
C GLU A 221 -7.81 11.29 -9.76
N LYS A 222 -8.24 12.39 -10.38
CA LYS A 222 -7.33 13.41 -10.91
C LYS A 222 -6.54 14.03 -9.77
N ARG A 223 -7.24 14.46 -8.72
CA ARG A 223 -6.64 15.05 -7.54
C ARG A 223 -5.74 14.06 -6.80
N ALA A 224 -6.12 12.78 -6.72
CA ALA A 224 -5.27 11.75 -6.14
C ALA A 224 -3.92 11.60 -6.87
N LEU A 225 -3.92 11.70 -8.21
CA LEU A 225 -2.69 11.68 -9.02
C LEU A 225 -1.84 12.93 -8.80
N GLU A 226 -2.44 14.13 -8.79
CA GLU A 226 -1.74 15.38 -8.51
C GLU A 226 -1.04 15.34 -7.14
N VAL A 227 -1.74 14.84 -6.11
CA VAL A 227 -1.16 14.71 -4.75
C VAL A 227 -0.05 13.66 -4.73
N LEU A 228 -0.17 12.55 -5.47
CA LEU A 228 0.91 11.57 -5.58
C LEU A 228 2.15 12.19 -6.24
N GLU A 229 1.97 12.89 -7.35
CA GLU A 229 3.06 13.57 -8.08
C GLU A 229 3.79 14.56 -7.17
N ALA A 230 3.05 15.45 -6.53
CA ALA A 230 3.60 16.45 -5.61
C ALA A 230 4.28 15.79 -4.40
N THR A 231 3.71 14.70 -3.87
CA THR A 231 4.32 13.93 -2.78
C THR A 231 5.65 13.34 -3.19
N VAL A 232 5.74 12.77 -4.40
CA VAL A 232 6.98 12.19 -4.93
C VAL A 232 8.02 13.27 -5.22
N SER A 233 7.63 14.40 -5.80
CA SER A 233 8.50 15.57 -5.99
C SER A 233 9.10 16.04 -4.66
N LEU A 234 8.24 16.29 -3.65
CA LEU A 234 8.68 16.73 -2.34
C LEU A 234 9.53 15.68 -1.63
N TYR A 235 9.16 14.41 -1.74
CA TYR A 235 9.93 13.28 -1.22
C TYR A 235 11.36 13.29 -1.77
N LYS A 236 11.53 13.43 -3.09
CA LYS A 236 12.85 13.49 -3.72
C LYS A 236 13.69 14.68 -3.24
N LYS A 237 13.06 15.85 -3.04
CA LYS A 237 13.71 17.06 -2.52
C LYS A 237 14.17 16.92 -1.07
N LEU A 238 13.37 16.27 -0.23
CA LEU A 238 13.64 16.14 1.20
C LEU A 238 14.46 14.89 1.59
N ASN A 239 14.50 13.88 0.73
CA ASN A 239 15.20 12.63 1.00
C ASN A 239 16.73 12.81 0.87
N GLN A 240 17.44 12.42 1.92
CA GLN A 240 18.89 12.61 2.00
C GLN A 240 19.65 11.30 1.86
N ARG A 241 19.14 10.22 2.48
CA ARG A 241 19.86 8.95 2.63
C ARG A 241 18.97 7.73 2.37
N GLY A 242 17.98 7.87 1.49
CA GLY A 242 17.05 6.78 1.16
C GLY A 242 16.03 6.52 2.27
N GLU A 243 15.69 7.55 3.07
CA GLU A 243 14.69 7.40 4.13
C GLU A 243 13.28 7.28 3.56
N ARG A 244 12.45 6.41 4.14
CA ARG A 244 11.01 6.35 3.84
C ARG A 244 10.31 7.67 4.16
N LEU A 245 9.22 7.99 3.45
CA LEU A 245 8.50 9.25 3.58
C LEU A 245 8.06 9.51 5.03
N GLY A 246 7.58 8.48 5.72
CA GLY A 246 7.20 8.56 7.12
C GLY A 246 8.32 9.03 8.05
N THR A 247 9.57 8.69 7.75
CA THR A 247 10.74 9.15 8.52
C THR A 247 11.01 10.63 8.27
N ILE A 248 10.88 11.07 7.02
CA ILE A 248 11.03 12.48 6.65
C ILE A 248 9.97 13.32 7.38
N ILE A 249 8.70 12.91 7.31
CA ILE A 249 7.59 13.58 7.99
C ILE A 249 7.82 13.63 9.51
N GLN A 250 8.30 12.55 10.13
CA GLN A 250 8.63 12.54 11.56
C GLN A 250 9.72 13.56 11.91
N LYS A 251 10.74 13.73 11.06
CA LYS A 251 11.84 14.67 11.30
C LYS A 251 11.40 16.13 11.19
N ILE A 252 10.59 16.47 10.17
CA ILE A 252 10.24 17.87 9.90
C ILE A 252 8.92 18.32 10.53
N GLY A 253 8.10 17.38 10.99
CA GLY A 253 6.75 17.63 11.52
C GLY A 253 5.67 17.62 10.43
N TRP A 254 4.50 17.09 10.78
CA TRP A 254 3.37 16.95 9.86
C TRP A 254 2.89 18.29 9.28
N GLU A 255 2.68 19.30 10.13
CA GLU A 255 2.20 20.62 9.68
C GLU A 255 3.17 21.29 8.70
N ARG A 256 4.48 21.13 8.92
CA ARG A 256 5.49 21.66 7.99
C ARG A 256 5.48 20.89 6.68
N PHE A 257 5.40 19.56 6.73
CA PHE A 257 5.29 18.74 5.53
C PHE A 257 4.06 19.11 4.71
N LYS A 258 2.90 19.26 5.36
CA LYS A 258 1.62 19.63 4.72
C LYS A 258 1.72 20.97 3.99
N ARG A 259 2.34 22.00 4.61
CA ARG A 259 2.57 23.30 3.97
C ARG A 259 3.48 23.20 2.74
N LEU A 260 4.59 22.47 2.84
CA LEU A 260 5.49 22.26 1.70
C LEU A 260 4.79 21.53 0.56
N LEU A 261 3.97 20.53 0.88
CA LEU A 261 3.22 19.78 -0.13
C LEU A 261 2.17 20.65 -0.82
N ALA A 262 1.48 21.53 -0.10
CA ALA A 262 0.56 22.51 -0.69
C ALA A 262 1.28 23.45 -1.68
N THR A 263 2.48 23.92 -1.33
CA THR A 263 3.30 24.72 -2.25
C THR A 263 3.68 23.95 -3.52
N GLU A 264 4.00 22.66 -3.43
CA GLU A 264 4.26 21.82 -4.60
C GLU A 264 3.02 21.64 -5.50
N LEU A 265 1.83 21.57 -4.89
CA LEU A 265 0.55 21.48 -5.58
C LEU A 265 0.07 22.82 -6.17
N LYS A 266 0.71 23.93 -5.79
CA LYS A 266 0.28 25.31 -6.08
C LYS A 266 -1.07 25.67 -5.41
N ASP A 267 -1.34 25.08 -4.25
CA ASP A 267 -2.51 25.34 -3.41
C ASP A 267 -2.18 26.16 -2.15
#